data_AF-A0A1I1ZDK2-F1
#
_entry.id   AF-A0A1I1ZDK2-F1
#
_cell.length_a   1.000
_cell.length_b   1.000
_cell.length_c   1.000
_cell.angle_alpha   90.00
_cell.angle_beta   90.00
_cell.angle_gamma   90.00
#
_symmetry.space_group_name_H-M   'P 1'
#
loop_
_entity.id
_entity.type
_entity.pdbx_description
1 polymer ?
#
loop_
_entity_poly.entity_id
_entity_poly.type
_entity_poly.pdbx_seq_one_letter_code
_entity_poly.pdbx_strand_id
1 'polypeptide(L)'
;MNHFKDQWIKYKISELHPKDITHYGSLYGIDVSHEEAVALLHLVKTNQWSLDDKDSLLHLLHNAKKAVTPKTYQLLEKLFHEYIR
;
A
#
# COMPACT_ATOMS: atom_id res chain seq x y z
N MET A 1 -1.86 -12.80 -13.77
CA MET A 1 -0.40 -12.74 -13.51
C MET A 1 0.02 -14.11 -12.96
N ASN A 2 1.30 -14.51 -13.03
CA ASN A 2 1.73 -15.80 -12.47
C ASN A 2 1.53 -15.77 -10.94
N HIS A 3 0.87 -16.78 -10.35
CA HIS A 3 0.68 -16.92 -8.89
C HIS A 3 1.99 -16.73 -8.11
N PHE A 4 3.11 -17.15 -8.71
CA PHE A 4 4.46 -16.90 -8.18
C PHE A 4 4.76 -15.41 -7.95
N LYS A 5 4.37 -14.52 -8.87
CA LYS A 5 4.63 -13.08 -8.77
C LYS A 5 3.80 -12.43 -7.67
N ASP A 6 2.54 -12.84 -7.49
CA ASP A 6 1.69 -12.36 -6.39
C ASP A 6 2.25 -12.77 -5.02
N GLN A 7 2.66 -14.04 -4.87
CA GLN A 7 3.30 -14.52 -3.65
C GLN A 7 4.65 -13.86 -3.38
N TRP A 8 5.46 -13.63 -4.42
CA TRP A 8 6.74 -12.94 -4.27
C TRP A 8 6.58 -11.48 -3.82
N ILE A 9 5.59 -10.76 -4.35
CA ILE A 9 5.29 -9.39 -3.94
C ILE A 9 4.79 -9.37 -2.48
N LYS A 10 3.88 -10.28 -2.12
CA LYS A 10 3.42 -10.44 -0.72
C LYS A 10 4.57 -10.73 0.23
N TYR A 11 5.48 -11.62 -0.16
CA TYR A 11 6.68 -11.92 0.61
C TYR A 11 7.55 -10.67 0.79
N LYS A 12 7.81 -9.90 -0.27
CA LYS A 12 8.61 -8.67 -0.17
C LYS A 12 7.95 -7.61 0.71
N ILE A 13 6.63 -7.46 0.63
CA ILE A 13 5.88 -6.57 1.52
C ILE A 13 5.96 -7.05 2.98
N SER A 14 6.00 -8.36 3.22
CA SER A 14 6.14 -8.91 4.57
C SER A 14 7.46 -8.51 5.24
N GLU A 15 8.52 -8.33 4.45
CA GLU A 15 9.85 -7.89 4.90
C GLU A 15 9.95 -6.37 5.13
N LEU A 16 8.97 -5.58 4.66
CA LEU A 16 9.00 -4.12 4.83
C LEU A 16 8.76 -3.71 6.28
N HIS A 17 9.53 -2.70 6.69
CA HIS A 17 9.41 -1.99 7.95
C HIS A 17 8.78 -0.60 7.73
N PRO A 18 8.18 0.01 8.77
CA PRO A 18 7.57 1.33 8.65
C PRO A 18 8.52 2.40 8.10
N LYS A 19 9.81 2.34 8.48
CA LYS A 19 10.85 3.25 7.96
C LYS A 19 11.01 3.21 6.45
N ASP A 20 10.71 2.07 5.82
CA ASP A 20 10.82 1.91 4.37
C ASP A 20 9.66 2.67 3.71
N ILE A 21 8.46 2.61 4.29
CA ILE A 21 7.29 3.36 3.81
C ILE A 21 7.48 4.87 4.00
N THR A 22 8.01 5.31 5.14
CA THR A 22 8.30 6.73 5.35
C THR A 22 9.37 7.23 4.37
N HIS A 23 10.39 6.41 4.10
CA HIS A 23 11.40 6.71 3.09
C HIS A 23 10.80 6.82 1.68
N TYR A 24 9.95 5.87 1.28
CA TYR A 24 9.25 5.94 -0.01
C TYR A 24 8.36 7.18 -0.10
N GLY A 25 7.59 7.50 0.95
CA GLY A 25 6.78 8.72 1.00
C GLY A 25 7.61 9.97 0.68
N SER A 26 8.78 10.09 1.31
CA SER A 26 9.71 11.21 1.08
C SER A 26 10.15 11.34 -0.38
N LEU A 27 10.41 10.22 -1.07
CA LEU A 27 10.77 10.22 -2.50
C LEU A 27 9.65 10.75 -3.40
N TYR A 28 8.39 10.62 -2.97
CA TYR A 28 7.22 11.15 -3.67
C TYR A 28 6.72 12.49 -3.10
N GLY A 29 7.52 13.15 -2.24
CA GLY A 29 7.20 14.47 -1.68
C GLY A 29 6.12 14.48 -0.61
N ILE A 30 5.90 13.34 0.07
CA ILE A 30 4.94 13.22 1.18
C ILE A 30 5.63 12.79 2.45
N ASP A 31 5.31 13.51 3.52
CA ASP A 31 5.69 13.13 4.86
C ASP A 31 4.66 12.12 5.39
N VAL A 32 4.97 10.83 5.22
CA VAL A 32 4.18 9.74 5.80
C VAL A 32 4.69 9.55 7.21
N SER A 33 3.80 9.69 8.21
CA SER A 33 4.20 9.52 9.60
C SER A 33 4.55 8.05 9.90
N HIS A 34 5.29 7.82 10.98
CA HIS A 34 5.60 6.47 11.41
C HIS A 34 4.33 5.65 11.72
N GLU A 35 3.33 6.29 12.34
CA GLU A 35 2.04 5.69 12.68
C GLU A 35 1.24 5.32 11.42
N GLU A 36 1.20 6.21 10.44
CA GLU A 36 0.59 5.94 9.13
C GLU A 36 1.28 4.76 8.44
N ALA A 37 2.62 4.72 8.45
CA ALA A 37 3.40 3.64 7.87
C ALA A 37 3.13 2.29 8.54
N VAL A 38 3.03 2.27 9.88
CA VAL A 38 2.64 1.07 10.64
C VAL A 38 1.23 0.63 10.26
N ALA A 39 0.28 1.56 10.21
CA ALA A 39 -1.11 1.27 9.88
C ALA A 39 -1.26 0.71 8.46
N LEU A 40 -0.56 1.30 7.48
CA LEU A 40 -0.54 0.82 6.10
C LEU A 40 0.07 -0.58 5.98
N LEU A 41 1.22 -0.84 6.61
CA LEU A 41 1.83 -2.17 6.57
C LEU A 41 0.95 -3.22 7.23
N HIS A 42 0.34 -2.89 8.38
CA HIS A 42 -0.60 -3.78 9.04
C HIS A 42 -1.80 -4.08 8.12
N LEU A 43 -2.36 -3.06 7.48
CA LEU A 43 -3.48 -3.20 6.56
C LEU A 43 -3.14 -4.11 5.37
N VAL A 44 -1.99 -3.92 4.73
CA VAL A 44 -1.57 -4.74 3.58
C VAL A 44 -1.22 -6.18 4.00
N LYS A 45 -0.68 -6.39 5.21
CA LYS A 45 -0.31 -7.74 5.69
C LYS A 45 -1.52 -8.55 6.18
N THR A 46 -2.57 -7.89 6.66
CA THR A 46 -3.74 -8.57 7.29
C THR A 46 -4.93 -8.76 6.36
N ASN A 47 -5.12 -7.86 5.38
CA ASN A 47 -6.21 -7.99 4.43
C ASN A 47 -5.87 -9.00 3.33
N GLN A 48 -6.89 -9.71 2.85
CA GLN A 48 -6.75 -10.53 1.64
C GLN A 48 -6.87 -9.66 0.41
N TRP A 49 -5.87 -9.73 -0.47
CA TRP A 49 -5.85 -9.07 -1.76
C TRP A 49 -5.06 -9.91 -2.77
N SER A 50 -5.26 -9.63 -4.06
CA SER A 50 -4.55 -10.27 -5.17
C SER A 50 -4.23 -9.22 -6.22
N LEU A 51 -3.01 -9.26 -6.79
CA LEU A 51 -2.65 -8.33 -7.86
C LEU A 51 -3.46 -8.51 -9.14
N ASP A 52 -4.11 -9.66 -9.30
CA ASP A 52 -4.98 -9.98 -10.44
C ASP A 52 -6.45 -9.62 -10.20
N ASP A 53 -6.81 -9.30 -8.96
CA ASP A 53 -8.18 -8.94 -8.60
C ASP A 53 -8.26 -7.46 -8.26
N LYS A 54 -8.69 -6.68 -9.26
CA LYS A 54 -8.86 -5.24 -9.16
C LYS A 54 -9.80 -4.84 -8.02
N ASP A 55 -10.84 -5.61 -7.75
CA ASP A 55 -11.80 -5.29 -6.69
C ASP A 55 -11.17 -5.46 -5.31
N SER A 56 -10.36 -6.50 -5.12
CA SER A 56 -9.61 -6.69 -3.88
C SER A 56 -8.61 -5.55 -3.62
N LEU A 57 -7.95 -5.06 -4.68
CA LEU A 57 -7.01 -3.95 -4.59
C LEU A 57 -7.73 -2.61 -4.31
N LEU A 58 -8.90 -2.38 -4.92
CA LEU A 58 -9.74 -1.21 -4.65
C LEU A 58 -10.28 -1.21 -3.21
N HIS A 59 -10.67 -2.39 -2.69
CA HIS A 59 -11.04 -2.54 -1.29
C HIS A 59 -9.86 -2.23 -0.36
N LEU A 60 -8.65 -2.67 -0.70
CA LEU A 60 -7.44 -2.35 0.06
C LEU A 60 -7.18 -0.85 0.10
N LEU A 61 -7.27 -0.17 -1.05
CA LEU A 61 -7.16 1.29 -1.15
C LEU A 61 -8.22 1.97 -0.29
N HIS A 62 -9.49 1.56 -0.41
CA HIS A 62 -10.58 2.14 0.37
C HIS A 62 -10.37 2.00 1.88
N ASN A 63 -9.84 0.86 2.35
CA ASN A 63 -9.50 0.67 3.76
C ASN A 63 -8.35 1.58 4.21
N ALA A 64 -7.39 1.87 3.32
CA ALA A 64 -6.27 2.76 3.62
C ALA A 64 -6.74 4.19 3.95
N LYS A 65 -7.89 4.63 3.42
CA LYS A 65 -8.50 5.94 3.73
C LYS A 65 -8.72 6.18 5.23
N LYS A 66 -8.95 5.12 6.01
CA LYS A 66 -9.14 5.21 7.47
C LYS A 66 -7.82 5.18 8.25
N ALA A 67 -6.75 4.74 7.60
CA ALA A 67 -5.44 4.52 8.22
C ALA A 67 -4.49 5.71 8.07
N VAL A 68 -4.78 6.63 7.14
CA VAL A 68 -3.89 7.74 6.80
C VAL A 68 -4.62 9.07 6.69
N THR A 69 -3.87 10.15 6.70
CA THR A 69 -4.34 11.51 6.44
C THR A 69 -4.85 11.67 5.01
N PRO A 70 -5.74 12.66 4.75
CA PRO A 70 -6.26 12.91 3.40
C PRO A 70 -5.18 13.15 2.34
N LYS A 71 -4.08 13.82 2.70
CA LYS A 71 -2.96 14.10 1.79
C LYS A 71 -2.23 12.81 1.37
N THR A 72 -1.92 11.95 2.34
CA THR A 72 -1.31 10.65 2.07
C THR A 72 -2.25 9.75 1.25
N TYR A 73 -3.54 9.74 1.57
CA TYR A 73 -4.54 9.00 0.81
C TYR A 73 -4.63 9.45 -0.65
N GLN A 74 -4.62 10.76 -0.92
CA GLN A 74 -4.70 11.29 -2.28
C GLN A 74 -3.52 10.83 -3.17
N LEU A 75 -2.32 10.72 -2.61
CA LEU A 75 -1.18 10.16 -3.35
C LEU A 75 -1.32 8.66 -3.56
N LEU A 76 -1.71 7.92 -2.52
CA LEU A 76 -1.95 6.48 -2.65
C LEU A 76 -2.96 6.21 -3.76
N GLU A 77 -4.05 6.97 -3.81
CA GLU A 77 -5.05 6.90 -4.86
C GLU A 77 -4.46 7.22 -6.24
N LYS A 78 -3.64 8.26 -6.37
CA LYS A 78 -2.96 8.59 -7.64
C LYS A 78 -2.02 7.47 -8.11
N LEU A 79 -1.12 7.01 -7.25
CA LEU A 79 -0.17 5.94 -7.55
C LEU A 79 -0.88 4.63 -7.87
N PHE A 80 -1.96 4.34 -7.15
CA PHE A 80 -2.79 3.18 -7.40
C PHE A 80 -3.41 3.23 -8.80
N HIS A 81 -4.03 4.35 -9.17
CA HIS A 81 -4.60 4.53 -10.51
C HIS A 81 -3.55 4.45 -11.61
N GLU A 82 -2.31 4.87 -11.38
CA GLU A 82 -1.19 4.68 -12.31
C GLU A 82 -0.81 3.20 -12.47
N TYR A 83 -0.90 2.40 -11.41
CA TYR A 83 -0.61 0.96 -11.42
C TYR A 83 -1.69 0.11 -12.10
N ILE A 84 -2.98 0.41 -11.85
CA ILE A 84 -4.12 -0.39 -12.36
C ILE A 84 -4.57 0.02 -13.78
N ARG A 85 -3.88 0.98 -14.40
CA ARG A 85 -4.15 1.45 -15.76
C ARG A 85 -3.59 0.48 -16.80
#